data_AF-A0A3D5EXR9-F1
#
_entry.id   AF-A0A3D5EXR9-F1
#
_cell.length_a   1.000
_cell.length_b   1.000
_cell.length_c   1.000
_cell.angle_alpha   90.00
_cell.angle_beta   90.00
_cell.angle_gamma   90.00
#
_symmetry.space_group_name_H-M   'P 1'
#
loop_
_entity.id
_entity.type
_entity.pdbx_description
1 polymer ?
#
loop_
_entity_poly.entity_id
_entity_poly.type
_entity_poly.pdbx_seq_one_letter_code
_entity_poly.pdbx_strand_id
1 'polypeptide(L)'
;MIRFLFAFLLATLAAVSSAAAQDLELASGAPERHIVVPGDTLWGISGKFLKNPWEWPLIWRMNRAEIRNPHLIYPGDVIVLERHADGKPWLRLESAKLLPRIYAEGIEQGVPPIPPNQIRPFLSEPLIVDKNGLERAARIVALPPDRIFLSSGDRAYVADADPKQRGWQIYRKGQELVDP
;
A
#
# COMPACT_ATOMS: atom_id res chain seq x y z
N MET A 1 -54.10 44.37 -47.81
CA MET A 1 -53.83 44.98 -46.48
C MET A 1 -53.58 43.90 -45.40
N ILE A 2 -52.87 42.82 -45.72
CA ILE A 2 -52.61 41.69 -44.80
C ILE A 2 -51.10 41.50 -44.53
N ARG A 3 -50.22 42.19 -45.28
CA ARG A 3 -48.76 42.10 -45.14
C ARG A 3 -48.15 42.93 -44.00
N PHE A 4 -48.90 43.86 -43.42
CA PHE A 4 -48.40 44.73 -42.33
C PHE A 4 -48.79 44.26 -40.93
N LEU A 5 -49.72 43.30 -40.78
CA LEU A 5 -50.12 42.78 -39.46
C LEU A 5 -49.15 41.71 -38.91
N PHE A 6 -48.44 40.99 -39.79
CA PHE A 6 -47.49 39.94 -39.38
C PHE A 6 -46.13 40.47 -38.94
N ALA A 7 -45.74 41.67 -39.37
CA ALA A 7 -44.48 42.28 -38.97
C ALA A 7 -44.53 42.85 -37.54
N PHE A 8 -45.72 43.18 -37.03
CA PHE A 8 -45.88 43.73 -35.69
C PHE A 8 -45.98 42.64 -34.60
N LEU A 9 -46.46 41.44 -34.96
CA LEU A 9 -46.53 40.30 -34.03
C LEU A 9 -45.18 39.57 -33.88
N LEU A 10 -44.27 39.71 -34.85
CA LEU A 10 -42.93 39.13 -34.79
C LEU A 10 -41.91 40.03 -34.06
N ALA A 11 -42.20 41.32 -33.90
CA ALA A 11 -41.34 42.27 -33.19
C ALA A 11 -41.53 42.24 -31.66
N THR A 12 -42.67 41.74 -31.16
CA THR A 12 -42.95 41.65 -29.71
C THR A 12 -42.43 40.37 -29.07
N LEU A 13 -42.06 39.34 -29.85
CA LEU A 13 -41.42 38.13 -29.32
C LEU A 13 -39.89 38.26 -29.14
N ALA A 14 -39.27 39.31 -29.69
CA ALA A 14 -37.84 39.53 -29.60
C ALA A 14 -37.39 40.20 -28.27
N ALA A 15 -38.33 40.59 -27.41
CA ALA A 15 -38.04 41.35 -26.18
C ALA A 15 -37.87 40.48 -24.91
N VAL A 16 -37.99 39.14 -24.99
CA VAL A 16 -38.00 38.26 -23.80
C VAL A 16 -36.79 37.33 -23.68
N SER A 17 -35.67 37.68 -24.33
CA SER A 17 -34.42 36.91 -24.23
C SER A 17 -33.26 37.78 -23.78
N SER A 18 -33.49 38.66 -22.79
CA SER A 18 -32.41 39.12 -21.92
C SER A 18 -32.46 38.26 -20.66
N ALA A 19 -31.84 37.07 -20.72
CA ALA A 19 -31.37 36.41 -19.51
C ALA A 19 -30.19 37.23 -19.00
N ALA A 20 -30.52 38.37 -18.39
CA ALA A 20 -29.58 39.19 -17.66
C ALA A 20 -28.83 38.28 -16.70
N ALA A 21 -27.50 38.46 -16.64
CA ALA A 21 -26.66 37.82 -15.65
C ALA A 21 -27.28 38.07 -14.27
N GLN A 22 -27.91 37.04 -13.70
CA GLN A 22 -28.38 37.07 -12.32
C GLN A 22 -27.12 37.21 -11.47
N ASP A 23 -27.01 38.31 -10.75
CA ASP A 23 -25.95 38.47 -9.76
C ASP A 23 -26.12 37.38 -8.72
N LEU A 24 -25.07 36.57 -8.57
CA LEU A 24 -25.07 35.39 -7.73
C LEU A 24 -25.06 35.84 -6.26
N GLU A 25 -26.20 35.69 -5.57
CA GLU A 25 -26.30 36.07 -4.16
C GLU A 25 -25.74 34.98 -3.26
N LEU A 26 -24.66 35.28 -2.54
CA LEU A 26 -24.09 34.37 -1.55
C LEU A 26 -24.98 34.24 -0.32
N ALA A 27 -25.03 33.04 0.27
CA ALA A 27 -25.67 32.83 1.55
C ALA A 27 -24.93 33.57 2.68
N SER A 28 -25.64 34.00 3.73
CA SER A 28 -25.11 34.78 4.87
C SER A 28 -24.10 34.03 5.76
N GLY A 29 -23.72 32.80 5.39
CA GLY A 29 -22.69 31.99 6.03
C GLY A 29 -22.05 31.00 5.06
N ALA A 30 -21.94 31.39 3.77
CA ALA A 30 -21.34 30.54 2.75
C ALA A 30 -19.90 30.15 3.17
N PRO A 31 -19.55 28.86 3.19
CA PRO A 31 -18.19 28.44 3.48
C PRO A 31 -17.24 28.90 2.37
N GLU A 32 -15.97 29.14 2.69
CA GLU A 32 -14.95 29.42 1.67
C GLU A 32 -14.62 28.17 0.84
N ARG A 33 -14.76 26.97 1.44
CA ARG A 33 -14.42 25.69 0.83
C ARG A 33 -15.33 24.57 1.32
N HIS A 34 -15.76 23.69 0.42
CA HIS A 34 -16.54 22.49 0.73
C HIS A 34 -15.94 21.26 0.05
N ILE A 35 -15.72 20.19 0.80
CA ILE A 35 -15.28 18.90 0.27
C ILE A 35 -16.53 18.07 -0.01
N VAL A 36 -16.69 17.62 -1.26
CA VAL A 36 -17.79 16.77 -1.69
C VAL A 36 -17.72 15.44 -0.95
N VAL A 37 -18.81 15.06 -0.29
CA VAL A 37 -18.95 13.76 0.38
C VAL A 37 -19.94 12.87 -0.36
N PRO A 38 -19.93 11.53 -0.15
CA PRO A 38 -20.92 10.65 -0.75
C PRO A 38 -22.35 11.11 -0.43
N GLY A 39 -23.17 11.31 -1.47
CA GLY A 39 -24.55 11.79 -1.36
C GLY A 39 -24.74 13.29 -1.62
N ASP A 40 -23.67 14.07 -1.72
CA ASP A 40 -23.77 15.47 -2.16
C ASP A 40 -24.19 15.56 -3.63
N THR A 41 -24.91 16.63 -3.97
CA THR A 41 -25.30 16.98 -5.35
C THR A 41 -25.01 18.46 -5.59
N LEU A 42 -24.86 18.88 -6.86
CA LEU A 42 -24.71 20.30 -7.17
C LEU A 42 -25.87 21.14 -6.61
N TRP A 43 -27.09 20.62 -6.59
CA TRP A 43 -28.24 21.30 -5.98
C TRP A 43 -28.06 21.51 -4.46
N GLY A 44 -27.70 20.44 -3.74
CA GLY A 44 -27.49 20.51 -2.29
C GLY A 44 -26.32 21.40 -1.90
N ILE A 45 -25.24 21.37 -2.69
CA ILE A 45 -24.08 22.24 -2.49
C ILE A 45 -24.44 23.69 -2.80
N SER A 46 -25.24 23.95 -3.83
CA SER A 46 -25.69 25.30 -4.17
C SER A 46 -26.45 25.93 -3.01
N GLY A 47 -27.28 25.18 -2.28
CA GLY A 47 -27.94 25.69 -1.08
C GLY A 47 -27.00 26.03 0.09
N LYS A 48 -25.75 25.56 0.08
CA LYS A 48 -24.72 25.92 1.09
C LYS A 48 -24.00 27.22 0.74
N PHE A 49 -23.72 27.45 -0.55
CA PHE A 49 -22.94 28.61 -1.00
C PHE A 49 -23.82 29.78 -1.45
N LEU A 50 -24.95 29.49 -2.07
CA LEU A 50 -25.87 30.46 -2.64
C LEU A 50 -27.12 30.58 -1.79
N LYS A 51 -27.76 31.74 -1.85
CA LYS A 51 -29.07 31.97 -1.23
C LYS A 51 -30.15 31.09 -1.86
N ASN A 52 -30.00 30.77 -3.14
CA ASN A 52 -31.00 30.11 -3.97
C ASN A 52 -30.46 28.76 -4.52
N PRO A 53 -30.92 27.60 -4.02
CA PRO A 53 -30.42 26.30 -4.47
C PRO A 53 -30.69 25.97 -5.95
N TRP A 54 -31.70 26.59 -6.58
CA TRP A 54 -32.03 26.38 -8.00
C TRP A 54 -31.01 27.01 -8.97
N GLU A 55 -30.10 27.85 -8.47
CA GLU A 55 -29.03 28.48 -9.27
C GLU A 55 -27.84 27.54 -9.52
N TRP A 56 -27.93 26.27 -9.11
CA TRP A 56 -26.92 25.25 -9.40
C TRP A 56 -26.49 25.13 -10.88
N PRO A 57 -27.34 25.39 -11.92
CA PRO A 57 -26.89 25.37 -13.31
C PRO A 57 -25.83 26.43 -13.61
N LEU A 58 -25.79 27.53 -12.84
CA LEU A 58 -24.77 28.57 -12.96
C LEU A 58 -23.41 28.05 -12.49
N ILE A 59 -23.39 27.34 -11.36
CA ILE A 59 -22.18 26.69 -10.83
C ILE A 59 -21.66 25.65 -11.80
N TRP A 60 -22.57 24.83 -12.37
CA TRP A 60 -22.18 23.89 -13.41
C TRP A 60 -21.59 24.60 -14.63
N ARG A 61 -22.20 25.70 -15.08
CA ARG A 61 -21.72 26.49 -16.21
C ARG A 61 -20.31 27.04 -16.00
N MET A 62 -19.99 27.49 -14.79
CA MET A 62 -18.66 27.97 -14.40
C MET A 62 -17.60 26.86 -14.43
N ASN A 63 -18.00 25.60 -14.17
CA ASN A 63 -17.12 24.44 -14.05
C ASN A 63 -17.26 23.43 -15.19
N ARG A 64 -17.77 23.84 -16.35
CA ARG A 64 -18.02 22.95 -17.51
C ARG A 64 -16.78 22.21 -18.01
N ALA A 65 -15.58 22.75 -17.80
CA ALA A 65 -14.33 22.10 -18.17
C ALA A 65 -14.13 20.80 -17.35
N GLU A 66 -14.45 20.84 -16.06
CA GLU A 66 -14.23 19.72 -15.15
C GLU A 66 -15.45 18.82 -15.02
N ILE A 67 -16.65 19.40 -15.00
CA ILE A 67 -17.92 18.68 -14.86
C ILE A 67 -18.59 18.55 -16.23
N ARG A 68 -18.29 17.46 -16.95
CA ARG A 68 -18.96 17.16 -18.23
C ARG A 68 -20.44 16.82 -18.06
N ASN A 69 -20.78 16.11 -16.99
CA ASN A 69 -22.16 15.76 -16.64
C ASN A 69 -22.46 16.36 -15.26
N PRO A 70 -23.47 17.23 -15.11
CA PRO A 70 -23.77 17.91 -13.85
C PRO A 70 -24.11 16.95 -12.69
N HIS A 71 -24.48 15.71 -12.99
CA HIS A 71 -24.77 14.69 -11.99
C HIS A 71 -23.53 13.91 -11.55
N LEU A 72 -22.37 14.10 -12.19
CA LEU A 72 -21.13 13.40 -11.87
C LEU A 72 -20.17 14.33 -11.12
N ILE A 73 -20.35 14.41 -9.80
CA ILE A 73 -19.36 14.95 -8.86
C ILE A 73 -18.88 13.81 -7.97
N TYR A 74 -17.59 13.79 -7.65
CA TYR A 74 -16.99 12.67 -6.94
C TYR A 74 -16.65 13.04 -5.50
N PRO A 75 -16.81 12.10 -4.55
CA PRO A 75 -16.31 12.29 -3.20
C PRO A 75 -14.82 12.65 -3.21
N GLY A 76 -14.46 13.70 -2.48
CA GLY A 76 -13.11 14.26 -2.44
C GLY A 76 -12.91 15.49 -3.33
N ASP A 77 -13.76 15.71 -4.36
CA ASP A 77 -13.74 16.97 -5.11
C ASP A 77 -13.97 18.15 -4.16
N VAL A 78 -13.37 19.31 -4.45
CA VAL A 78 -13.43 20.47 -3.57
C VAL A 78 -14.01 21.66 -4.31
N ILE A 79 -15.08 22.26 -3.76
CA ILE A 79 -15.65 23.50 -4.28
C ILE A 79 -15.11 24.65 -3.44
N VAL A 80 -14.44 25.59 -4.11
CA VAL A 80 -13.82 26.78 -3.53
C VAL A 80 -14.59 28.02 -3.99
N LEU A 81 -14.92 28.88 -3.04
CA LEU A 81 -15.50 30.19 -3.30
C LEU A 81 -14.36 31.20 -3.50
N GLU A 82 -14.18 31.65 -4.73
CA GLU A 82 -13.22 32.70 -5.10
C GLU A 82 -13.96 33.98 -5.47
N ARG A 83 -13.30 35.14 -5.34
CA ARG A 83 -13.79 36.42 -5.85
C ARG A 83 -12.98 36.78 -7.07
N HIS A 84 -13.64 36.91 -8.21
CA HIS A 84 -13.00 37.31 -9.45
C HIS A 84 -12.63 38.81 -9.40
N ALA A 85 -11.78 39.28 -10.31
CA ALA A 85 -11.22 40.65 -10.27
C ALA A 85 -12.29 41.77 -10.36
N ASP A 86 -13.47 41.43 -10.86
CA ASP A 86 -14.68 42.27 -10.92
C ASP A 86 -15.53 42.20 -9.65
N GLY A 87 -15.06 41.53 -8.60
CA GLY A 87 -15.73 41.38 -7.30
C GLY A 87 -16.85 40.33 -7.29
N LYS A 88 -17.13 39.68 -8.43
CA LYS A 88 -18.19 38.67 -8.53
C LYS A 88 -17.76 37.35 -7.90
N PRO A 89 -18.64 36.68 -7.15
CA PRO A 89 -18.34 35.36 -6.59
C PRO A 89 -18.26 34.32 -7.71
N TRP A 90 -17.21 33.52 -7.68
CA TRP A 90 -16.95 32.44 -8.61
C TRP A 90 -16.73 31.15 -7.81
N LEU A 91 -17.52 30.12 -8.09
CA LEU A 91 -17.34 28.81 -7.46
C LEU A 91 -16.52 27.93 -8.39
N ARG A 92 -15.29 27.61 -7.98
CA ARG A 92 -14.36 26.75 -8.74
C ARG A 92 -14.37 25.34 -8.16
N LEU A 93 -14.50 24.33 -9.02
CA LEU A 93 -14.32 22.93 -8.67
C LEU A 93 -12.86 22.53 -8.88
N GLU A 94 -12.24 22.03 -7.83
CA GLU A 94 -10.97 21.31 -7.87
C GLU A 94 -11.27 19.81 -7.86
N SER A 95 -11.05 19.13 -8.99
CA SER A 95 -11.27 17.70 -9.04
C SER A 95 -10.18 16.96 -8.28
N ALA A 96 -10.57 16.12 -7.33
CA ALA A 96 -9.66 15.24 -6.59
C ALA A 96 -9.47 13.92 -7.33
N LYS A 97 -9.29 13.98 -8.66
CA LYS A 97 -9.10 12.80 -9.50
C LYS A 97 -7.83 12.07 -9.07
N LEU A 98 -7.99 11.02 -8.27
CA LEU A 98 -6.91 10.13 -7.88
C LEU A 98 -6.43 9.38 -9.12
N LEU A 99 -5.20 9.66 -9.53
CA LEU A 99 -4.52 8.89 -10.55
C LEU A 99 -3.91 7.64 -9.92
N PRO A 100 -3.84 6.51 -10.66
CA PRO A 100 -3.17 5.31 -10.16
C PRO A 100 -1.74 5.66 -9.73
N ARG A 101 -1.39 5.30 -8.49
CA ARG A 101 -0.02 5.40 -7.97
C ARG A 101 0.50 3.99 -7.74
N ILE A 102 1.72 3.74 -8.19
CA ILE A 102 2.45 2.51 -7.89
C ILE A 102 2.97 2.66 -6.46
N TYR A 103 2.51 1.79 -5.56
CA TYR A 103 3.08 1.66 -4.22
C TYR A 103 4.20 0.64 -4.30
N ALA A 104 5.44 1.08 -4.13
CA ALA A 104 6.60 0.21 -3.97
C ALA A 104 7.03 0.29 -2.51
N GLU A 105 6.79 -0.77 -1.75
CA GLU A 105 7.40 -0.96 -0.44
C GLU A 105 8.76 -1.63 -0.66
N GLY A 106 9.80 -1.07 -0.06
CA GLY A 106 11.11 -1.71 -0.05
C GLY A 106 10.98 -3.03 0.71
N ILE A 107 11.59 -4.10 0.19
CA ILE A 107 11.69 -5.37 0.90
C ILE A 107 12.50 -5.07 2.17
N GLU A 108 11.81 -5.04 3.31
CA GLU A 108 12.45 -4.94 4.62
C GLU A 108 13.45 -6.09 4.76
N GLN A 109 14.62 -5.75 5.32
CA GLN A 109 15.83 -6.56 5.45
C GLN A 109 15.62 -8.08 5.42
N GLY A 110 16.37 -8.76 4.55
CA GLY A 110 16.35 -10.22 4.43
C GLY A 110 16.65 -10.94 5.74
N VAL A 111 16.23 -12.20 5.81
CA VAL A 111 16.40 -13.05 7.00
C VAL A 111 17.86 -13.06 7.46
N PRO A 112 18.15 -12.70 8.73
CA PRO A 112 19.52 -12.68 9.23
C PRO A 112 20.11 -14.09 9.28
N PRO A 113 21.42 -14.24 9.07
CA PRO A 113 22.08 -15.54 9.16
C PRO A 113 22.00 -16.09 10.58
N ILE A 114 21.82 -17.42 10.71
CA ILE A 114 21.79 -18.10 11.99
C ILE A 114 23.20 -18.08 12.62
N PRO A 115 23.37 -17.57 13.85
CA PRO A 115 24.67 -17.57 14.52
C PRO A 115 25.26 -18.98 14.69
N PRO A 116 26.58 -19.18 14.45
CA PRO A 116 27.20 -20.51 14.51
C PRO A 116 27.04 -21.22 15.86
N ASN A 117 27.02 -20.50 16.98
CA ASN A 117 26.83 -21.07 18.31
C ASN A 117 25.44 -21.67 18.53
N GLN A 118 24.44 -21.24 17.76
CA GLN A 118 23.07 -21.76 17.85
C GLN A 118 22.87 -23.01 17.00
N ILE A 119 23.57 -23.11 15.85
CA ILE A 119 23.39 -24.24 14.92
C ILE A 119 24.32 -25.42 15.23
N ARG A 120 25.49 -25.19 15.86
CA ARG A 120 26.50 -26.22 16.15
C ARG A 120 25.96 -27.53 16.78
N PRO A 121 25.07 -27.50 17.80
CA PRO A 121 24.55 -28.74 18.40
C PRO A 121 23.69 -29.59 17.44
N PHE A 122 23.19 -29.00 16.36
CA PHE A 122 22.33 -29.65 15.37
C PHE A 122 23.08 -30.08 14.12
N LEU A 123 24.33 -29.64 13.95
CA LEU A 123 25.17 -30.09 12.85
C LEU A 123 25.80 -31.43 13.22
N SER A 124 25.60 -32.44 12.37
CA SER A 124 26.51 -33.57 12.34
C SER A 124 27.84 -33.09 11.76
N GLU A 125 28.95 -33.40 12.43
CA GLU A 125 30.30 -33.21 11.89
C GLU A 125 30.76 -34.54 11.27
N PRO A 126 30.38 -34.88 10.02
CA PRO A 126 30.84 -36.11 9.42
C PRO A 126 32.35 -36.04 9.15
N LEU A 127 33.08 -37.08 9.57
CA LEU A 127 34.49 -37.23 9.26
C LEU A 127 34.66 -38.24 8.12
N ILE A 128 35.20 -37.76 7.00
CA ILE A 128 35.59 -38.61 5.86
C ILE A 128 37.05 -38.99 6.06
N VAL A 129 37.34 -40.29 6.02
CA VAL A 129 38.69 -40.84 6.18
C VAL A 129 39.02 -41.74 4.99
N ASP A 130 40.33 -41.96 4.77
CA ASP A 130 40.80 -42.97 3.82
C ASP A 130 40.41 -44.38 4.26
N LYS A 131 40.51 -45.35 3.33
CA LYS A 131 40.10 -46.75 3.53
C LYS A 131 40.66 -47.39 4.81
N ASN A 132 41.86 -47.00 5.24
CA ASN A 132 42.53 -47.54 6.43
C ASN A 132 42.69 -46.47 7.53
N GLY A 133 42.02 -45.33 7.42
CA GLY A 133 42.12 -44.23 8.37
C GLY A 133 41.50 -44.60 9.71
N LEU A 134 40.36 -45.30 9.71
CA LEU A 134 39.67 -45.72 10.93
C LEU A 134 40.39 -46.85 11.68
N GLU A 135 41.06 -47.77 10.95
CA GLU A 135 41.81 -48.89 11.56
C GLU A 135 43.03 -48.42 12.35
N ARG A 136 43.57 -47.25 12.00
CA ARG A 136 44.70 -46.61 12.71
C ARG A 136 44.26 -45.70 13.86
N ALA A 137 42.96 -45.46 14.00
CA ALA A 137 42.43 -44.57 15.02
C ALA A 137 42.35 -45.26 16.39
N ALA A 138 42.39 -44.45 17.45
CA ALA A 138 42.15 -44.93 18.80
C ALA A 138 40.74 -45.53 18.92
N ARG A 139 40.62 -46.67 19.61
CA ARG A 139 39.38 -47.46 19.67
C ARG A 139 38.92 -47.70 21.10
N ILE A 140 37.61 -47.63 21.32
CA ILE A 140 37.00 -47.99 22.59
C ILE A 140 37.03 -49.52 22.71
N VAL A 141 37.75 -50.04 23.71
CA VAL A 141 37.94 -51.49 23.92
C VAL A 141 37.04 -52.06 25.02
N ALA A 142 36.66 -51.25 25.99
CA ALA A 142 35.84 -51.69 27.11
C ALA A 142 34.96 -50.57 27.67
N LEU A 143 33.84 -51.00 28.24
CA LEU A 143 32.92 -50.21 29.04
C LEU A 143 32.94 -50.72 30.49
N PRO A 144 32.49 -49.92 31.47
CA PRO A 144 32.26 -50.41 32.83
C PRO A 144 31.34 -51.64 32.85
N PRO A 145 31.50 -52.54 33.83
CA PRO A 145 30.57 -53.66 34.01
C PRO A 145 29.13 -53.11 34.12
N ASP A 146 28.18 -53.81 33.51
CA ASP A 146 26.74 -53.47 33.47
C ASP A 146 26.32 -52.31 32.55
N ARG A 147 27.18 -51.85 31.63
CA ARG A 147 26.79 -50.85 30.61
C ARG A 147 27.07 -51.30 29.18
N ILE A 148 26.04 -51.14 28.34
CA ILE A 148 26.09 -51.39 26.88
C ILE A 148 26.08 -50.06 26.10
N PHE A 149 25.48 -49.01 26.69
CA PHE A 149 25.41 -47.66 26.12
C PHE A 149 26.24 -46.68 26.94
N LEU A 150 26.88 -45.74 26.25
CA LEU A 150 27.58 -44.61 26.83
C LEU A 150 26.74 -43.34 26.70
N SER A 151 26.67 -42.56 27.77
CA SER A 151 26.11 -41.23 27.79
C SER A 151 27.15 -40.20 28.25
N SER A 152 26.77 -38.93 28.24
CA SER A 152 27.59 -37.84 28.76
C SER A 152 27.92 -38.09 30.24
N GLY A 153 29.21 -38.03 30.58
CA GLY A 153 29.72 -38.28 31.94
C GLY A 153 30.19 -39.72 32.19
N ASP A 154 29.94 -40.64 31.27
CA ASP A 154 30.39 -42.02 31.40
C ASP A 154 31.88 -42.19 31.11
N ARG A 155 32.49 -43.21 31.73
CA ARG A 155 33.89 -43.58 31.49
C ARG A 155 33.96 -44.68 30.44
N ALA A 156 34.89 -44.55 29.51
CA ALA A 156 35.21 -45.57 28.51
C ALA A 156 36.72 -45.84 28.52
N TYR A 157 37.12 -47.06 28.20
CA TYR A 157 38.52 -47.44 28.09
C TYR A 157 38.91 -47.50 26.62
N VAL A 158 40.02 -46.86 26.28
CA VAL A 158 40.48 -46.66 24.89
C VAL A 158 41.86 -47.29 24.72
N ALA A 159 42.09 -47.95 23.59
CA ALA A 159 43.42 -48.39 23.15
C ALA A 159 43.97 -47.46 22.07
N ASP A 160 45.29 -47.37 21.99
CA ASP A 160 46.02 -46.64 20.93
C ASP A 160 45.75 -45.11 20.90
N ALA A 161 45.34 -44.52 22.04
CA ALA A 161 45.14 -43.08 22.20
C ALA A 161 46.40 -42.37 22.74
N ASP A 162 46.71 -41.18 22.21
CA ASP A 162 47.78 -40.32 22.75
C ASP A 162 47.35 -39.70 24.09
N PRO A 163 48.04 -39.99 25.22
CA PRO A 163 47.72 -39.43 26.53
C PRO A 163 47.82 -37.90 26.61
N LYS A 164 48.54 -37.25 25.69
CA LYS A 164 48.65 -35.78 25.63
C LYS A 164 47.40 -35.12 25.08
N GLN A 165 46.58 -35.86 24.32
CA GLN A 165 45.37 -35.33 23.69
C GLN A 165 44.17 -35.42 24.64
N ARG A 166 43.61 -34.25 24.97
CA ARG A 166 42.50 -34.12 25.93
C ARG A 166 41.10 -34.09 25.29
N GLY A 167 41.03 -33.83 23.98
CA GLY A 167 39.77 -33.73 23.24
C GLY A 167 39.67 -34.83 22.18
N TRP A 168 38.57 -35.58 22.20
CA TRP A 168 38.29 -36.66 21.28
C TRP A 168 36.86 -36.55 20.77
N GLN A 169 36.66 -36.91 19.51
CA GLN A 169 35.34 -37.06 18.90
C GLN A 169 35.13 -38.55 18.63
N ILE A 170 33.93 -39.04 18.95
CA ILE A 170 33.59 -40.45 18.81
C ILE A 170 32.85 -40.63 17.49
N TYR A 171 33.43 -41.43 16.60
CA TYR A 171 32.86 -41.75 15.31
C TYR A 171 32.44 -43.21 15.25
N ARG A 172 31.37 -43.49 14.50
CA ARG A 172 30.98 -44.84 14.11
C ARG A 172 31.22 -44.98 12.61
N LYS A 173 31.76 -46.12 12.18
CA LYS A 173 31.94 -46.42 10.76
C LYS A 173 30.60 -46.25 10.02
N GLY A 174 30.58 -45.32 9.07
CA GLY A 174 29.44 -45.06 8.20
C GLY A 174 29.45 -45.96 6.96
N GLN A 175 28.63 -45.58 5.98
CA GLN A 175 28.65 -46.19 4.65
C GLN A 175 29.86 -45.71 3.85
N GLU A 176 30.41 -46.59 3.03
CA GLU A 176 31.47 -46.22 2.09
C GLU A 176 30.90 -45.28 1.02
N LEU A 177 31.58 -44.16 0.79
CA LEU A 177 31.21 -43.21 -0.24
C LEU A 177 31.75 -43.72 -1.58
N VAL A 178 30.84 -43.99 -2.51
CA VAL A 178 31.16 -44.40 -3.88
C VAL A 178 30.73 -43.27 -4.81
N ASP A 179 31.60 -42.91 -5.75
CA ASP A 179 31.28 -41.96 -6.83
C ASP A 179 30.14 -42.56 -7.68
N PRO A 180 28.99 -41.87 -7.83
CA PRO A 180 27.80 -42.41 -8.50
C PRO A 180 27.99 -42.76 -9.98
#